data_AF-A0A9D4UY07-F1
#
_entry.id   AF-A0A9D4UY07-F1
#
_cell.length_a   1.000
_cell.length_b   1.000
_cell.length_c   1.000
_cell.angle_alpha   90.00
_cell.angle_beta   90.00
_cell.angle_gamma   90.00
#
_symmetry.space_group_name_H-M   'P 1'
#
loop_
_entity.id
_entity.type
_entity.pdbx_description
1 polymer ?
#
loop_
_entity_poly.entity_id
_entity_poly.type
_entity_poly.pdbx_seq_one_letter_code
_entity_poly.pdbx_strand_id
1 'polypeptide(L)'
;MRSEGLCPDEIAYVCILKACVSKQDANMGLKIHSDIVSLGLLQKNVVLDNALVDMYAKCGALQRAQKVLEEQPVRNVVPWSALIAGYAQQEQGQKSLGCFERMQSKGLSPDAIT
;
A
#
# COMPACT_ATOMS: atom_id res chain seq x y z
N MET A 1 -4.57 15.29 -35.23
CA MET A 1 -5.17 14.18 -34.47
C MET A 1 -4.16 13.05 -34.42
N ARG A 2 -3.36 12.98 -33.35
CA ARG A 2 -2.52 11.82 -33.05
C ARG A 2 -3.29 11.05 -32.00
N SER A 3 -3.75 9.85 -32.34
CA SER A 3 -4.40 8.93 -31.40
C SER A 3 -3.38 8.50 -30.36
N GLU A 4 -3.61 8.98 -29.13
CA GLU A 4 -2.89 8.62 -27.93
C GLU A 4 -3.14 7.14 -27.60
N GLY A 5 -2.14 6.30 -27.88
CA GLY A 5 -2.06 4.98 -27.28
C GLY A 5 -1.70 5.14 -25.81
N LEU A 6 -2.72 5.21 -24.94
CA LEU A 6 -2.55 5.25 -23.49
C LEU A 6 -1.84 3.96 -23.04
N CYS A 7 -0.57 4.07 -22.66
CA CYS A 7 0.00 3.13 -21.70
C CYS A 7 -0.95 3.09 -20.49
N PRO A 8 -1.22 1.94 -19.85
CA PRO A 8 -1.90 1.94 -18.56
C PRO A 8 -1.04 2.76 -17.61
N ASP A 9 -1.42 4.01 -17.41
CA ASP A 9 -0.72 4.93 -16.56
C ASP A 9 -0.84 4.43 -15.12
N GLU A 10 0.09 4.82 -14.26
CA GLU A 10 0.12 4.40 -12.85
C GLU A 10 -1.23 4.66 -12.14
N ILE A 11 -2.03 5.59 -12.69
CA ILE A 11 -3.42 5.88 -12.30
C ILE A 11 -4.34 4.68 -12.55
N ALA A 12 -4.27 4.02 -13.71
CA ALA A 12 -5.03 2.80 -13.99
C ALA A 12 -4.76 1.72 -12.94
N TYR A 13 -3.50 1.50 -12.58
CA TYR A 13 -3.13 0.55 -11.53
C TYR A 13 -3.71 0.94 -10.16
N VAL A 14 -3.60 2.22 -9.77
CA VAL A 14 -4.23 2.73 -8.54
C VAL A 14 -5.74 2.49 -8.53
N CYS A 15 -6.42 2.73 -9.65
CA CYS A 15 -7.85 2.48 -9.79
C CYS A 15 -8.20 0.99 -9.62
N ILE A 16 -7.42 0.10 -10.24
CA ILE A 16 -7.61 -1.36 -10.10
C ILE A 16 -7.37 -1.80 -8.65
N LEU A 17 -6.33 -1.29 -7.99
CA LEU A 17 -6.04 -1.59 -6.59
C LEU A 17 -7.18 -1.14 -5.66
N LYS A 18 -7.76 0.04 -5.89
CA LYS A 18 -8.97 0.50 -5.18
C LYS A 18 -10.16 -0.43 -5.41
N ALA A 19 -10.35 -0.91 -6.64
CA ALA A 19 -11.42 -1.88 -6.92
C ALA A 19 -11.18 -3.23 -6.21
N CYS A 20 -9.93 -3.65 -6.03
CA CYS A 20 -9.59 -4.84 -5.24
C CYS A 20 -10.00 -4.66 -3.77
N VAL A 21 -9.78 -3.48 -3.18
CA VAL A 21 -10.22 -3.15 -1.82
C VAL A 21 -11.74 -3.25 -1.69
N SER A 22 -12.49 -2.65 -2.62
CA SER A 22 -13.96 -2.69 -2.60
C SER A 22 -14.52 -4.11 -2.71
N LYS A 23 -13.81 -5.00 -3.42
CA LYS A 23 -14.18 -6.41 -3.59
C LYS A 23 -13.57 -7.35 -2.55
N GLN A 24 -12.70 -6.84 -1.67
CA GLN A 24 -11.90 -7.65 -0.75
C GLN A 24 -11.09 -8.75 -1.47
N ASP A 25 -10.61 -8.45 -2.69
CA ASP A 25 -9.93 -9.42 -3.56
C ASP A 25 -8.40 -9.26 -3.51
N ALA A 26 -7.79 -9.83 -2.47
CA ALA A 26 -6.33 -9.85 -2.31
C ALA A 26 -5.61 -10.62 -3.43
N ASN A 27 -6.26 -11.60 -4.05
CA ASN A 27 -5.67 -12.42 -5.10
C ASN A 27 -5.49 -11.61 -6.38
N MET A 28 -6.51 -10.83 -6.76
CA MET A 28 -6.37 -9.87 -7.86
C MET A 28 -5.31 -8.82 -7.54
N GLY A 29 -5.31 -8.29 -6.32
CA GLY A 29 -4.27 -7.37 -5.86
C GLY A 29 -2.84 -7.92 -6.00
N LEU A 30 -2.64 -9.22 -5.75
CA LEU A 30 -1.35 -9.89 -5.92
C LEU A 30 -0.93 -10.00 -7.40
N LYS A 31 -1.87 -10.30 -8.30
CA LYS A 31 -1.60 -10.32 -9.74
C LYS A 31 -1.15 -8.94 -10.22
N ILE A 32 -1.89 -7.91 -9.82
CA ILE A 32 -1.57 -6.53 -10.16
C ILE A 32 -0.22 -6.10 -9.58
N HIS A 33 0.11 -6.48 -8.34
CA HIS A 33 1.44 -6.23 -7.78
C HIS A 33 2.54 -6.91 -8.62
N SER A 34 2.32 -8.14 -9.07
CA SER A 34 3.29 -8.86 -9.91
C SER A 34 3.49 -8.15 -11.26
N ASP A 35 2.42 -7.65 -11.87
CA ASP A 35 2.48 -6.87 -13.10
C ASP A 35 3.29 -5.58 -12.89
N ILE A 36 3.00 -4.81 -11.83
CA ILE A 36 3.73 -3.60 -11.43
C ILE A 36 5.24 -3.86 -11.26
N VAL A 37 5.60 -4.98 -10.62
CA VAL A 37 7.00 -5.40 -10.45
C VAL A 37 7.65 -5.74 -11.79
N SER A 38 6.97 -6.50 -12.65
CA SER A 38 7.50 -6.91 -13.96
C SER A 38 7.72 -5.72 -14.90
N LEU A 39 6.91 -4.67 -14.79
CA LEU A 39 7.08 -3.40 -15.51
C LEU A 39 8.14 -2.50 -14.87
N GLY A 40 8.69 -2.90 -13.72
CA GLY A 40 9.67 -2.14 -12.97
C GLY A 40 9.13 -0.80 -12.47
N LEU A 41 7.83 -0.72 -12.13
CA LEU A 41 7.17 0.48 -11.64
C LEU A 41 7.20 0.61 -10.11
N LEU A 42 7.49 -0.49 -9.40
CA LEU A 42 7.65 -0.50 -7.95
C LEU A 42 8.79 0.45 -7.53
N GLN A 43 8.62 1.19 -6.44
CA GLN A 43 9.59 2.17 -5.90
C GLN A 43 9.85 3.39 -6.80
N LYS A 44 9.26 3.47 -8.00
CA LYS A 44 9.37 4.63 -8.90
C LYS A 44 8.27 5.66 -8.65
N ASN A 45 7.10 5.22 -8.20
CA ASN A 45 5.97 6.08 -7.90
C ASN A 45 5.42 5.81 -6.48
N VAL A 46 5.58 6.80 -5.60
CA VAL A 46 5.13 6.74 -4.20
C VAL A 46 3.62 6.55 -4.08
N VAL A 47 2.82 7.12 -4.99
CA VAL A 47 1.36 6.97 -5.00
C VAL A 47 0.97 5.53 -5.29
N LEU A 48 1.63 4.89 -6.26
CA LEU A 48 1.39 3.50 -6.62
C LEU A 48 1.81 2.55 -5.50
N ASP A 49 2.99 2.76 -4.92
CA ASP A 49 3.47 1.96 -3.79
C ASP A 49 2.55 2.09 -2.56
N ASN A 50 2.10 3.31 -2.25
CA ASN A 50 1.14 3.55 -1.17
C ASN A 50 -0.20 2.86 -1.45
N ALA A 51 -0.67 2.86 -2.70
CA ALA A 51 -1.89 2.15 -3.08
C ALA A 51 -1.75 0.63 -2.93
N LEU A 52 -0.57 0.06 -3.15
CA LEU A 52 -0.29 -1.35 -2.88
C LEU A 52 -0.36 -1.67 -1.39
N VAL A 53 0.24 -0.84 -0.54
CA VAL A 53 0.18 -1.01 0.93
C VAL A 53 -1.26 -0.92 1.42
N ASP A 54 -2.00 0.12 1.00
CA ASP A 54 -3.41 0.32 1.36
C ASP A 54 -4.27 -0.87 0.92
N MET A 55 -4.07 -1.36 -0.31
CA MET A 55 -4.79 -2.50 -0.83
C MET A 55 -4.54 -3.76 -0.01
N TYR A 56 -3.28 -4.11 0.25
CA TYR A 56 -2.97 -5.29 1.06
C TYR A 56 -3.49 -5.14 2.49
N ALA A 57 -3.40 -3.95 3.09
CA ALA A 57 -3.86 -3.73 4.45
C ALA A 57 -5.37 -3.89 4.57
N LYS A 58 -6.14 -3.26 3.68
CA LYS A 58 -7.61 -3.31 3.69
C LYS A 58 -8.20 -4.63 3.21
N CYS A 59 -7.45 -5.43 2.46
CA CYS A 59 -7.81 -6.81 2.12
C CYS A 59 -7.29 -7.84 3.16
N GLY A 60 -6.75 -7.37 4.30
CA GLY A 60 -6.33 -8.22 5.41
C GLY A 60 -4.98 -8.94 5.24
N ALA A 61 -4.27 -8.71 4.14
CA ALA A 61 -2.96 -9.28 3.84
C ALA A 61 -1.81 -8.46 4.47
N LEU A 62 -1.90 -8.23 5.79
CA LEU A 62 -1.07 -7.26 6.52
C LEU A 62 0.43 -7.52 6.44
N GLN A 63 0.87 -8.78 6.45
CA GLN A 63 2.29 -9.12 6.29
C GLN A 63 2.86 -8.67 4.93
N ARG A 64 2.05 -8.73 3.87
CA ARG A 64 2.44 -8.24 2.54
C ARG A 64 2.45 -6.72 2.51
N ALA A 65 1.46 -6.07 3.12
CA ALA A 65 1.42 -4.63 3.29
C ALA A 65 2.68 -4.12 4.00
N GLN A 66 3.06 -4.77 5.11
CA GLN A 66 4.29 -4.45 5.85
C GLN A 66 5.54 -4.63 4.99
N LYS A 67 5.66 -5.74 4.23
CA LYS A 67 6.81 -5.99 3.37
C LYS A 67 6.99 -4.89 2.32
N VAL A 68 5.91 -4.52 1.62
CA VAL A 68 5.95 -3.45 0.61
C VAL A 68 6.36 -2.12 1.25
N LEU A 69 5.79 -1.79 2.41
CA LEU A 69 6.12 -0.57 3.16
C LEU A 69 7.59 -0.51 3.62
N GLU A 70 8.16 -1.65 4.03
CA GLU A 70 9.56 -1.73 4.44
C GLU A 70 10.53 -1.59 3.27
N GLU A 71 10.11 -2.02 2.07
CA GLU A 71 10.87 -1.88 0.83
C GLU A 71 10.75 -0.47 0.22
N GLN A 72 9.82 0.39 0.67
CA GLN A 72 9.70 1.75 0.15
C GLN A 72 10.87 2.65 0.59
N PRO A 73 11.59 3.30 -0.35
CA PRO A 73 12.68 4.21 -0.03
C PRO A 73 12.18 5.54 0.59
N VAL A 74 10.92 5.91 0.30
CA VAL A 74 10.32 7.17 0.73
C VAL A 74 9.60 7.01 2.07
N ARG A 75 9.83 7.94 2.98
CA ARG A 75 9.15 8.01 4.28
C ARG A 75 7.81 8.73 4.11
N ASN A 76 6.70 8.01 4.27
CA ASN A 76 5.36 8.58 4.20
C ASN A 76 4.49 8.02 5.34
N VAL A 77 3.73 8.87 6.03
CA VAL A 77 2.86 8.51 7.17
C VAL A 77 1.67 7.64 6.72
N VAL A 78 1.08 7.94 5.57
CA VAL A 78 -0.17 7.33 5.07
C VAL A 78 -0.14 5.79 5.08
N PRO A 79 0.86 5.11 4.49
CA PRO A 79 0.89 3.65 4.49
C PRO A 79 1.12 3.03 5.88
N TRP A 80 1.77 3.74 6.82
CA TRP A 80 1.88 3.28 8.21
C TRP A 80 0.52 3.32 8.92
N SER A 81 -0.25 4.40 8.76
CA SER A 81 -1.59 4.50 9.35
C SER A 81 -2.52 3.39 8.83
N ALA A 82 -2.46 3.08 7.53
CA ALA A 82 -3.23 1.97 6.96
C ALA A 82 -2.84 0.61 7.59
N LEU A 83 -1.55 0.36 7.79
CA LEU A 83 -1.05 -0.87 8.40
C LEU A 83 -1.40 -0.99 9.89
N ILE A 84 -1.25 0.10 10.65
CA ILE A 84 -1.60 0.19 12.08
C ILE A 84 -3.08 -0.10 12.28
N ALA A 85 -3.94 0.55 11.48
CA ALA A 85 -5.39 0.34 11.52
C ALA A 85 -5.77 -1.09 11.14
N GLY A 86 -5.13 -1.66 10.11
CA GLY A 86 -5.35 -3.04 9.70
C GLY A 86 -4.98 -4.05 10.80
N TYR A 87 -3.83 -3.88 11.47
CA TYR A 87 -3.48 -4.73 12.61
C TYR A 87 -4.41 -4.55 13.81
N ALA A 88 -4.86 -3.33 14.10
CA ALA A 88 -5.80 -3.05 15.17
C ALA A 88 -7.17 -3.74 14.92
N GLN A 89 -7.66 -3.68 13.68
CA GLN A 89 -8.92 -4.33 13.28
C GLN A 89 -8.87 -5.87 13.34
N GLN A 90 -7.68 -6.46 13.22
CA GLN A 90 -7.48 -7.91 13.37
C GLN A 90 -7.06 -8.32 14.79
N GLU A 91 -7.26 -7.47 15.80
CA GLU A 91 -6.91 -7.71 17.20
C GLU A 91 -5.40 -8.00 17.44
N GLN A 92 -4.56 -7.64 16.47
CA GLN A 92 -3.10 -7.81 16.54
C GLN A 92 -2.43 -6.56 17.14
N GLY A 93 -2.87 -6.17 18.34
CA GLY A 93 -2.45 -4.92 19.00
C GLY A 93 -0.93 -4.78 19.17
N GLN A 94 -0.22 -5.87 19.46
CA GLN A 94 1.26 -5.87 19.56
C GLN A 94 1.94 -5.48 18.24
N LYS A 95 1.43 -5.97 17.10
CA LYS A 95 1.99 -5.60 15.78
C LYS A 95 1.59 -4.18 15.38
N SER A 96 0.39 -3.74 15.76
CA SER A 96 -0.06 -2.36 15.59
C SER A 96 0.87 -1.39 16.33
N LEU A 97 1.16 -1.66 17.60
CA LEU A 97 2.09 -0.88 18.42
C LEU A 97 3.52 -0.91 17.85
N GLY A 98 4.02 -2.07 17.45
CA GLY A 98 5.33 -2.18 16.81
C GLY A 98 5.43 -1.37 15.50
N CYS A 99 4.35 -1.30 14.71
CA CYS A 99 4.30 -0.44 13.53
C CYS A 99 4.34 1.04 13.91
N PHE A 100 3.62 1.45 14.95
CA PHE A 100 3.61 2.81 15.48
C PHE A 100 4.99 3.25 16.00
N GLU A 101 5.67 2.41 16.78
CA GLU A 101 7.02 2.65 17.26
C GLU A 101 8.03 2.77 16.10
N ARG A 102 7.90 1.91 15.09
CA ARG A 102 8.78 1.94 13.91
C ARG A 102 8.53 3.14 13.00
N MET A 103 7.29 3.62 12.93
CA MET A 103 6.97 4.88 12.26
C MET A 103 7.67 6.06 12.98
N GLN A 104 7.56 6.12 14.30
CA GLN A 104 8.22 7.17 15.10
C GLN A 104 9.76 7.13 14.99
N SER A 105 10.37 5.94 14.99
CA SER A 105 11.83 5.81 14.83
C SER A 105 12.33 6.25 13.45
N LYS A 106 11.45 6.26 12.43
CA LYS A 106 11.71 6.87 11.12
C LYS A 106 11.52 8.39 11.09
N GLY A 107 11.19 9.02 12.23
CA GLY A 107 10.93 10.46 12.35
C GLY A 107 9.58 10.90 11.79
N LEU A 108 8.64 9.97 11.63
CA LEU A 108 7.28 10.23 11.16
C LEU A 108 6.34 10.32 12.36
N SER A 109 5.55 11.39 12.43
CA SER A 109 4.46 11.51 13.40
C SER A 109 3.16 10.97 12.80
N PRO A 110 2.32 10.26 13.57
CA PRO A 110 0.97 9.92 13.15
C PRO A 110 0.19 11.20 12.88
N ASP A 111 -0.59 11.22 11.81
CA ASP A 111 -1.61 12.25 11.66
C ASP A 111 -2.67 12.07 12.75
N ALA A 112 -3.15 13.18 13.31
CA ALA A 112 -4.02 13.23 14.50
C ALA A 112 -5.39 12.51 14.37
N ILE A 113 -5.64 11.82 13.26
CA ILE A 113 -6.86 11.07 12.95
C ILE A 113 -6.62 9.54 13.08
N THR A 114 -5.43 9.10 13.48
CA THR A 114 -5.16 7.66 13.69
C THR A 114 -5.67 7.18 15.04
#